data_AF-A0A7D5C1C4-F1
#
_entry.id   AF-A0A7D5C1C4-F1
#
_cell.length_a   1.000
_cell.length_b   1.000
_cell.length_c   1.000
_cell.angle_alpha   90.00
_cell.angle_beta   90.00
_cell.angle_gamma   90.00
#
_symmetry.space_group_name_H-M   'P 1'
#
loop_
_entity.id
_entity.type
_entity.pdbx_description
1 polymer ?
#
loop_
_entity_poly.entity_id
_entity_poly.type
_entity_poly.pdbx_seq_one_letter_code
_entity_poly.pdbx_strand_id
1 'polypeptide(L)' 'MIHGSPAETVLLVGVVLAVWGAASVLLDAALGGENRGFVAYLVGLLLGLAVVGYLLLTRM' A
#
# COMPACT_ATOMS: atom_id res chain seq x y z
N MET A 1 -20.22 4.41 16.88
CA MET A 1 -20.28 4.44 15.41
C MET A 1 -19.30 5.50 14.93
N ILE A 2 -18.12 5.07 14.49
CA ILE A 2 -17.08 5.98 13.96
C ILE A 2 -17.61 6.51 12.63
N HIS A 3 -18.10 7.75 12.58
CA HIS A 3 -18.40 8.43 11.33
C HIS A 3 -17.08 9.06 10.86
N GLY A 4 -16.22 8.25 10.27
CA GLY A 4 -15.01 8.75 9.62
C GLY A 4 -15.42 9.58 8.40
N SER A 5 -14.72 10.67 8.13
CA SER A 5 -14.99 11.49 6.96
C SER A 5 -14.84 10.65 5.67
N PRO A 6 -15.52 11.01 4.56
CA PRO A 6 -15.32 10.32 3.28
C PRO A 6 -13.85 10.28 2.85
N ALA A 7 -13.09 11.33 3.18
CA ALA A 7 -11.66 11.41 2.93
C ALA A 7 -10.85 10.38 3.75
N GLU A 8 -11.15 10.22 5.04
CA GLU A 8 -10.54 9.17 5.87
C GLU A 8 -10.84 7.77 5.32
N THR A 9 -12.08 7.52 4.90
CA THR A 9 -12.46 6.22 4.33
C THR A 9 -11.65 5.92 3.07
N VAL A 10 -11.50 6.89 2.18
CA VAL A 10 -10.71 6.75 0.95
C VAL A 10 -9.23 6.52 1.27
N LEU A 11 -8.66 7.26 2.22
CA LEU A 11 -7.27 7.06 2.65
C LEU A 11 -7.05 5.67 3.21
N LEU A 12 -7.96 5.19 4.07
CA LEU A 12 -7.87 3.87 4.69
C LEU A 12 -7.94 2.76 3.64
N VAL A 13 -8.87 2.86 2.69
CA VAL A 13 -8.95 1.94 1.54
C VAL A 13 -7.66 1.98 0.72
N GLY A 14 -7.13 3.17 0.44
CA GLY A 14 -5.87 3.34 -0.28
C GLY A 14 -4.68 2.66 0.41
N VAL A 15 -4.57 2.79 1.73
CA VAL A 15 -3.54 2.11 2.53
C VAL A 15 -3.68 0.59 2.41
N VAL A 16 -4.90 0.06 2.60
CA VAL A 16 -5.16 -1.38 2.51
C VAL A 16 -4.80 -1.92 1.12
N LEU A 17 -5.22 -1.23 0.06
CA LEU A 17 -4.91 -1.63 -1.32
C LEU A 17 -3.41 -1.57 -1.63
N ALA A 18 -2.71 -0.57 -1.12
CA ALA A 18 -1.26 -0.45 -1.32
C ALA A 18 -0.49 -1.58 -0.63
N VAL A 19 -0.84 -1.92 0.62
CA VAL A 19 -0.25 -3.06 1.34
C VAL A 19 -0.57 -4.38 0.63
N TRP A 20 -1.82 -4.57 0.22
CA TRP A 20 -2.22 -5.76 -0.53
C TRP A 20 -1.50 -5.87 -1.87
N GLY A 21 -1.38 -4.78 -2.61
CA GLY A 21 -0.62 -4.72 -3.86
C GLY A 21 0.85 -5.10 -3.66
N ALA A 22 1.49 -4.60 -2.59
CA ALA A 22 2.88 -4.95 -2.27
C ALA A 22 3.03 -6.45 -2.01
N ALA A 23 2.09 -7.05 -1.26
CA ALA A 23 2.07 -8.49 -1.00
C ALA A 23 1.87 -9.31 -2.29
N SER A 24 0.97 -8.87 -3.18
CA SER A 24 0.74 -9.53 -4.48
C SER A 24 1.98 -9.50 -5.36
N VAL A 25 2.68 -8.37 -5.44
CA VAL A 25 3.92 -8.23 -6.23
C VAL A 25 5.03 -9.13 -5.66
N LEU A 26 5.15 -9.22 -4.33
CA LEU A 26 6.11 -10.13 -3.69
C LEU A 26 5.78 -11.60 -3.95
N LEU A 27 4.48 -11.96 -3.92
CA LEU A 27 4.04 -13.32 -4.23
C LEU A 27 4.33 -13.67 -5.70
N ASP A 28 4.03 -12.76 -6.63
CA ASP A 28 4.29 -12.96 -8.05
C ASP A 28 5.79 -13.12 -8.31
N ALA A 29 6.62 -12.27 -7.71
CA ALA A 29 8.08 -12.38 -7.80
C ALA A 29 8.69 -13.60 -7.09
N ALA A 30 7.97 -14.21 -6.13
CA ALA A 30 8.39 -15.46 -5.50
C ALA A 30 8.06 -16.67 -6.38
N LEU A 31 7.00 -16.59 -7.19
CA LEU A 31 6.54 -17.64 -8.09
C LEU A 31 7.15 -17.53 -9.50
N GLY A 32 7.44 -16.31 -9.95
CA GLY A 32 8.02 -15.98 -11.24
C GLY A 32 9.44 -15.41 -11.08
N GLY A 33 10.34 -15.76 -12.00
CA GLY A 33 11.71 -15.24 -12.04
C GLY A 33 11.79 -13.77 -12.48
N GLU A 34 10.98 -12.90 -11.90
CA GLU A 34 10.91 -11.49 -12.26
C GLU A 34 12.19 -10.72 -11.92
N ASN A 35 12.38 -9.56 -12.55
CA ASN A 35 13.50 -8.69 -12.28
C ASN A 35 13.42 -8.12 -10.84
N ARG A 36 14.23 -8.68 -9.94
CA ARG A 36 14.29 -8.33 -8.52
C ARG A 36 14.42 -6.83 -8.25
N GLY A 37 15.11 -6.09 -9.12
CA GLY A 37 15.26 -4.64 -8.97
C GLY A 37 13.93 -3.88 -9.19
N PHE A 38 13.15 -4.29 -10.19
CA PHE A 38 11.84 -3.71 -10.47
C PHE A 38 10.84 -4.07 -9.37
N VAL A 39 10.84 -5.33 -8.92
CA VAL A 39 10.00 -5.81 -7.82
C VAL A 39 10.27 -5.01 -6.55
N ALA A 40 11.54 -4.85 -6.16
CA ALA A 40 11.91 -4.09 -4.96
C ALA A 40 11.49 -2.62 -5.06
N TYR A 41 11.67 -1.99 -6.23
CA TYR A 41 11.23 -0.62 -6.48
C TYR A 41 9.70 -0.49 -6.35
N LEU A 42 8.94 -1.37 -6.98
CA LEU A 42 7.48 -1.34 -6.98
C LEU A 42 6.92 -1.57 -5.57
N VAL A 43 7.45 -2.56 -4.85
CA VAL A 43 7.08 -2.83 -3.45
C VAL A 43 7.41 -1.63 -2.57
N GLY A 44 8.59 -1.03 -2.73
CA GLY A 44 8.99 0.17 -1.99
C GLY A 44 8.05 1.36 -2.21
N LEU A 45 7.62 1.60 -3.46
CA LEU A 45 6.64 2.64 -3.78
C LEU A 45 5.29 2.38 -3.11
N LEU A 46 4.78 1.15 -3.18
CA LEU A 46 3.49 0.79 -2.59
C LEU A 46 3.50 0.93 -1.06
N LEU A 47 4.57 0.47 -0.42
CA LEU A 47 4.75 0.66 1.03
C LEU A 47 4.89 2.14 1.41
N GLY A 48 5.62 2.93 0.61
CA GLY A 48 5.72 4.38 0.80
C GLY A 48 4.36 5.06 0.74
N LEU A 49 3.53 4.70 -0.25
CA LEU A 49 2.17 5.22 -0.38
C LEU A 49 1.30 4.85 0.82
N ALA A 50 1.38 3.59 1.28
CA ALA A 50 0.67 3.12 2.46
C ALA A 50 1.06 3.89 3.73
N VAL A 51 2.37 4.13 3.93
CA VAL A 51 2.89 4.91 5.05
C VAL A 51 2.37 6.34 5.01
N VAL A 52 2.43 7.01 3.86
CA VAL A 52 1.93 8.39 3.71
C VAL A 52 0.44 8.45 3.99
N GLY A 53 -0.37 7.54 3.43
CA GLY A 53 -1.80 7.48 3.69
C GLY A 53 -2.14 7.25 5.17
N TYR A 54 -1.37 6.38 5.83
CA TYR A 54 -1.54 6.12 7.26
C TYR A 54 -1.15 7.33 8.12
N LEU A 55 -0.05 8.02 7.79
CA LEU A 55 0.35 9.23 8.48
C LEU A 55 -0.73 10.31 8.37
N LEU A 56 -1.32 10.50 7.17
CA LEU A 56 -2.41 11.44 6.98
C LEU A 56 -3.64 11.08 7.84
N LEU A 57 -4.00 9.79 7.93
CA LEU A 57 -5.08 9.34 8.82
C LEU A 57 -4.84 9.65 10.30
N THR A 58 -3.59 9.50 10.77
CA THR A 58 -3.25 9.78 12.18
C THR A 58 -3.08 11.27 12.51
N ARG A 59 -3.06 12.13 11.50
CA ARG A 59 -2.85 13.58 11.65
C ARG A 59 -4.11 14.41 11.39
N MET A 60 -5.20 13.78 10.94
CA MET A 60 -6.54 14.35 10.86
C MET A 60 -7.26 14.21 12.20
#